data_AF-A0A1Z7Z1Q2-F1
#
_entry.id   AF-A0A1Z7Z1Q2-F1
#
_cell.length_a   1.000
_cell.length_b   1.000
_cell.length_c   1.000
_cell.angle_alpha   90.00
_cell.angle_beta   90.00
_cell.angle_gamma   90.00
#
_symmetry.space_group_name_H-M   'P 1'
#
loop_
_entity.id
_entity.type
_entity.pdbx_description
1 polymer ?
#
loop_
_entity_poly.entity_id
_entity_poly.type
_entity_poly.pdbx_seq_one_letter_code
_entity_poly.pdbx_strand_id
1 'polypeptide(L)' 'MTLVVALFCSNYLGAQTEKISFEKYGVAEGLPEEYVTPMIQDNQGFIWFGTQNGLVKYVGKRDSGTRGLYRQVYW' A
#
# COMPACT_ATOMS: atom_id res chain seq x y z
N MET A 1 2.88 30.48 34.16
CA MET A 1 3.55 29.44 33.34
C MET A 1 2.73 28.16 33.19
N THR A 2 2.18 27.59 34.26
CA THR A 2 1.42 26.31 34.24
C THR A 2 0.17 26.34 33.34
N LEU A 3 -0.58 27.44 33.33
CA LEU A 3 -1.81 27.61 32.55
C LEU A 3 -1.56 27.67 31.03
N VAL A 4 -0.42 28.22 30.62
CA VAL A 4 -0.01 28.33 29.21
C VAL A 4 0.38 26.95 28.65
N VAL A 5 1.04 26.12 29.47
CA VAL A 5 1.40 24.74 29.10
C VAL A 5 0.14 23.88 28.95
N ALA A 6 -0.85 24.05 29.84
CA ALA A 6 -2.13 23.35 29.75
C ALA A 6 -2.90 23.72 28.47
N LEU A 7 -2.99 25.01 28.14
CA LEU A 7 -3.62 25.50 26.91
C LEU A 7 -2.90 25.00 25.64
N PHE A 8 -1.57 24.91 25.67
CA PHE A 8 -0.81 24.30 24.58
C PHE A 8 -1.14 22.80 24.43
N CYS A 9 -1.21 22.05 25.52
CA CYS A 9 -1.49 20.62 25.51
C CYS A 9 -2.87 20.28 24.92
N SER A 10 -3.89 21.09 25.24
CA SER A 10 -5.26 20.89 24.75
C SER A 10 -5.38 20.96 23.22
N ASN A 11 -4.48 21.67 22.54
CA ASN A 11 -4.47 21.77 21.07
C ASN A 11 -3.83 20.55 20.38
N TYR A 12 -3.15 19.67 21.11
CA TYR A 12 -2.55 18.44 20.57
C TYR A 12 -3.44 17.19 20.76
N LEU A 13 -4.61 17.32 21.39
CA LEU A 13 -5.57 16.21 21.59
C LEU A 13 -6.45 15.93 20.35
N GLY A 14 -6.04 16.37 19.17
CA GLY A 14 -6.60 15.88 17.92
C GLY A 14 -6.15 14.45 17.68
N ALA A 15 -6.88 13.47 18.22
CA ALA A 15 -6.74 12.08 17.80
C ALA A 15 -7.07 12.03 16.30
N GLN A 16 -6.04 11.87 15.47
CA GLN A 16 -6.21 11.78 14.03
C GLN A 16 -6.88 10.43 13.75
N THR A 17 -8.15 10.45 13.39
CA THR A 17 -8.81 9.30 12.78
C THR A 17 -8.18 9.09 11.42
N GLU A 18 -7.22 8.17 11.32
CA GLU A 18 -6.73 7.74 10.02
C GLU A 18 -7.91 7.18 9.21
N LYS A 19 -8.24 7.85 8.12
CA LYS A 19 -9.25 7.39 7.19
C LYS A 19 -8.65 6.25 6.38
N ILE A 20 -8.99 5.02 6.75
CA ILE A 20 -8.63 3.83 5.98
C ILE A 20 -9.33 3.93 4.61
N SER A 21 -8.55 4.01 3.54
CA SER A 21 -9.02 3.94 2.17
C SER A 21 -8.47 2.68 1.49
N PHE A 22 -9.30 2.06 0.65
CA PHE A 22 -8.90 0.93 -0.17
C PHE A 22 -8.91 1.35 -1.63
N GLU A 23 -7.79 1.15 -2.32
CA GLU A 23 -7.70 1.27 -3.77
C GLU A 23 -8.01 -0.11 -4.36
N LYS A 24 -8.95 -0.18 -5.31
CA LYS A 24 -9.17 -1.40 -6.10
C LYS A 24 -8.11 -1.45 -7.19
N TYR A 25 -7.48 -2.60 -7.33
CA TYR A 25 -6.52 -2.87 -8.38
C TYR A 25 -6.79 -4.27 -8.94
N GLY A 26 -7.11 -4.34 -10.22
CA GLY A 26 -7.43 -5.56 -10.95
C GLY A 26 -6.89 -5.52 -12.38
N VAL A 27 -7.51 -6.30 -13.27
CA VAL A 27 -7.04 -6.45 -14.65
C VAL A 27 -7.07 -5.13 -15.42
N ALA A 28 -8.07 -4.28 -15.16
CA ALA A 28 -8.20 -2.98 -15.80
C ALA A 28 -7.03 -2.03 -15.49
N GLU A 29 -6.38 -2.20 -14.34
CA GLU A 29 -5.28 -1.38 -13.88
C GLU A 29 -3.90 -1.98 -14.21
N GLY A 30 -3.86 -3.19 -14.79
CA GLY A 30 -2.65 -3.87 -15.27
C GLY A 30 -2.29 -5.17 -14.57
N LEU A 31 -3.16 -5.70 -13.69
CA LEU A 31 -2.96 -7.04 -13.13
C LEU A 31 -3.15 -8.10 -14.24
N PRO A 32 -2.30 -9.14 -14.34
CA PRO A 32 -2.45 -10.15 -15.39
C PRO A 32 -3.73 -10.98 -15.27
N GLU A 33 -4.25 -11.18 -14.06
CA GLU A 33 -5.43 -12.02 -13.77
C GLU A 33 -6.25 -11.44 -12.62
N GLU A 34 -7.55 -11.75 -12.59
CA GLU A 34 -8.45 -11.32 -11.51
C GLU A 34 -8.24 -12.08 -10.19
N TYR A 35 -7.77 -13.32 -10.27
CA TYR A 35 -7.61 -14.20 -9.10
C TYR A 35 -6.14 -14.32 -8.71
N VAL A 36 -5.82 -13.78 -7.53
CA VAL A 36 -4.52 -13.97 -6.86
C VAL A 36 -4.70 -14.87 -5.64
N THR A 37 -3.81 -15.83 -5.42
CA THR A 37 -3.94 -16.83 -4.35
C THR A 37 -2.95 -16.58 -3.20
N PRO A 38 -1.63 -16.76 -3.32
CA PRO A 38 -0.70 -16.35 -2.29
C PRO A 38 -0.25 -14.89 -2.48
N MET A 39 -0.18 -14.15 -1.38
CA MET A 39 0.46 -12.84 -1.29
C MET A 39 1.58 -12.90 -0.26
N ILE A 40 2.79 -12.48 -0.63
CA ILE A 40 3.94 -12.39 0.31
C ILE A 40 4.76 -11.13 0.04
N GLN A 41 5.28 -10.52 1.10
CA GLN A 41 6.23 -9.41 1.00
C GLN A 41 7.66 -9.94 1.21
N ASP A 42 8.60 -9.52 0.36
CA ASP A 42 10.01 -9.83 0.55
C ASP A 42 10.72 -8.80 1.46
N ASN A 43 11.96 -9.11 1.84
CA ASN A 43 12.76 -8.25 2.72
C ASN A 43 13.13 -6.90 2.09
N GLN A 44 12.96 -6.73 0.78
CA GLN A 44 13.19 -5.47 0.07
C GLN A 44 11.91 -4.61 -0.01
N GLY A 45 10.79 -5.15 0.49
CA GLY A 45 9.50 -4.49 0.52
C GLY A 45 8.67 -4.66 -0.76
N PHE A 46 9.06 -5.55 -1.67
CA PHE A 46 8.22 -5.89 -2.83
C PHE A 46 7.14 -6.89 -2.44
N ILE A 47 5.96 -6.75 -3.05
CA ILE A 47 4.85 -7.68 -2.85
C ILE A 47 4.81 -8.64 -4.02
N TRP A 48 4.65 -9.92 -3.74
CA TRP A 48 4.55 -10.97 -4.74
C TRP A 48 3.17 -11.59 -4.68
N PHE A 49 2.55 -11.77 -5.84
CA PHE A 49 1.26 -12.43 -6.00
C PHE A 49 1.41 -13.67 -6.88
N GLY A 50 0.86 -14.80 -6.46
CA GLY A 50 0.69 -15.96 -7.33
C GLY A 50 -0.63 -15.86 -8.10
N THR A 51 -0.56 -15.96 -9.42
CA THR A 51 -1.71 -16.12 -10.32
C THR A 51 -1.69 -17.53 -10.93
N GLN A 52 -2.72 -17.93 -11.67
CA GLN A 52 -2.72 -19.24 -12.34
C GLN A 52 -1.64 -19.33 -13.42
N ASN A 53 -1.30 -18.22 -14.06
CA ASN A 53 -0.30 -18.14 -15.13
C ASN A 53 1.08 -17.65 -14.67
N GLY A 54 1.37 -17.65 -13.37
CA GLY A 54 2.73 -17.44 -12.85
C GLY A 54 2.83 -16.47 -11.68
N LEU A 55 4.02 -15.88 -11.53
CA LEU A 55 4.36 -15.04 -10.39
C LEU A 55 4.43 -13.56 -10.81
N VAL A 56 3.71 -12.71 -10.09
CA VAL A 56 3.65 -11.27 -10.34
C VAL A 56 4.37 -10.53 -9.22
N LYS A 57 5.39 -9.72 -9.58
CA LYS A 57 6.07 -8.82 -8.65
C LYS A 57 5.45 -7.43 -8.71
N TYR A 58 5.02 -6.91 -7.56
CA TYR A 58 4.56 -5.54 -7.37
C TYR A 58 5.60 -4.70 -6.64
N VAL A 59 6.00 -3.63 -7.33
CA VAL A 59 6.79 -2.54 -6.77
C VAL A 59 5.82 -1.45 -6.38
N GLY A 60 5.53 -1.34 -5.08
CA GLY A 60 4.61 -0.34 -4.55
C GLY A 60 4.83 1.07 -5.11
N LYS A 61 3.77 1.88 -5.17
CA LYS A 61 3.90 3.30 -5.49
C LYS A 61 4.68 3.98 -4.35
N ARG A 62 5.93 4.37 -4.59
CA ARG A 62 6.72 5.14 -3.61
C ARG A 62 6.17 6.54 -3.42
N ASP A 63 5.58 7.14 -4.46
CA ASP A 63 5.06 8.51 -4.46
C ASP A 63 3.79 8.64 -5.31
N SER A 64 2.98 9.66 -5.02
CA SER A 64 1.67 9.96 -5.65
C SER A 64 1.68 10.16 -7.18
N GLY A 65 2.86 10.18 -7.82
CA GLY A 65 3.02 10.32 -9.27
C GLY A 65 3.57 9.09 -10.00
N THR A 66 4.03 8.05 -9.29
CA THR A 66 4.65 6.88 -9.93
C THR A 66 3.59 5.79 -10.14
N ARG A 67 3.33 5.39 -11.40
CA ARG A 67 2.50 4.21 -11.70
C ARG A 67 3.18 2.98 -11.09
N GLY A 68 2.44 2.20 -10.31
CA GLY A 68 2.96 0.94 -9.75
C GLY A 68 3.52 0.10 -10.88
N LEU A 69 4.78 -0.35 -10.73
CA LEU A 69 5.45 -1.13 -11.76
C LEU A 69 5.30 -2.60 -11.43
N TYR A 70 4.84 -3.36 -12.43
CA TYR A 70 4.65 -4.79 -12.33
C TYR A 70 5.61 -5.50 -13.26
N ARG A 71 6.13 -6.64 -12.81
CA ARG A 71 6.89 -7.55 -13.67
C ARG A 71 6.36 -8.95 -13.49
N GLN A 72 5.85 -9.53 -14.57
CA GLN A 72 5.55 -10.96 -14.62
C GLN A 72 6.87 -11.71 -14.77
N VAL A 73 7.09 -12.66 -13.86
CA VAL A 73 8.23 -13.56 -13.92
C VAL A 73 7.70 -14.93 -14.31
N TYR A 74 7.93 -15.30 -15.56
CA TYR A 74 7.72 -16.67 -16.03
C TYR A 74 8.91 -17.52 -15.55
N TRP A 75 8.62 -18.72 -15.05
CA TRP A 75 9.63 -19.76 -14.93
C TRP A 75 9.92 -20.36 -16.30
#